data_AF-U9T8T6-F1
#
_entry.id   AF-U9T8T6-F1
#
_cell.length_a   1.000
_cell.length_b   1.000
_cell.length_c   1.000
_cell.angle_alpha   90.00
_cell.angle_beta   90.00
_cell.angle_gamma   90.00
#
_symmetry.space_group_name_H-M   'P 1'
#
loop_
_entity.id
_entity.type
_entity.pdbx_description
1 polymer ?
#
loop_
_entity_poly.entity_id
_entity_poly.type
_entity_poly.pdbx_seq_one_letter_code
_entity_poly.pdbx_strand_id
1 'polypeptide(L)'
;MATNLVRELIRICFFRLKVQEPAVEYKWFPYNHKIDPNLMEGRDDIDEDNNSLVELCSFPLFVSNYGKQGQKVYSRAYIVCQVNGT
;
A
#
# COMPACT_ATOMS: atom_id res chain seq x y z
N MET A 1 -24.65 -12.36 -1.18
CA MET A 1 -23.65 -11.63 -2.00
C MET A 1 -22.43 -11.21 -1.19
N ALA A 2 -22.58 -10.48 -0.08
CA ALA A 2 -21.45 -10.06 0.77
C ALA A 2 -20.55 -11.21 1.24
N THR A 3 -21.11 -12.35 1.67
CA THR A 3 -20.34 -13.50 2.16
C THR A 3 -19.38 -14.08 1.11
N ASN A 4 -19.76 -14.08 -0.17
CA ASN A 4 -18.91 -14.56 -1.25
C ASN A 4 -17.76 -13.59 -1.52
N LEU A 5 -18.02 -12.28 -1.49
CA LEU A 5 -17.00 -11.25 -1.64
C LEU A 5 -15.96 -11.34 -0.52
N VAL A 6 -16.40 -11.48 0.73
CA VAL A 6 -15.51 -11.65 1.88
C VAL A 6 -14.66 -12.91 1.73
N ARG A 7 -15.25 -14.02 1.29
CA ARG A 7 -14.51 -15.27 1.04
C ARG A 7 -13.44 -15.10 -0.05
N GLU A 8 -13.76 -14.41 -1.14
CA GLU A 8 -12.79 -14.16 -2.21
C GLU A 8 -11.66 -13.22 -1.76
N LEU A 9 -11.97 -12.18 -0.97
CA LEU A 9 -10.96 -11.30 -0.40
C LEU A 9 -9.99 -12.10 0.50
N ILE A 10 -10.52 -12.94 1.39
CA ILE A 10 -9.69 -13.81 2.25
C ILE A 10 -8.83 -14.75 1.40
N ARG A 11 -9.41 -15.37 0.35
CA ARG A 11 -8.67 -16.25 -0.57
C ARG A 11 -7.51 -15.52 -1.24
N ILE A 12 -7.74 -14.30 -1.72
CA ILE A 12 -6.70 -13.50 -2.37
C ILE A 12 -5.61 -13.15 -1.36
N CYS A 13 -5.97 -12.50 -0.26
CA CYS A 13 -5.04 -11.95 0.71
C CYS A 13 -4.20 -13.02 1.43
N PHE A 14 -4.81 -14.14 1.82
CA PHE A 14 -4.14 -15.15 2.65
C PHE A 14 -3.53 -16.31 1.87
N PHE A 15 -4.04 -16.62 0.67
CA PHE A 15 -3.60 -17.77 -0.10
C PHE A 15 -2.95 -17.36 -1.42
N ARG A 16 -3.68 -16.66 -2.30
CA ARG A 16 -3.19 -16.42 -3.67
C ARG A 16 -1.94 -15.55 -3.73
N LEU A 17 -1.80 -14.57 -2.85
CA LEU A 17 -0.60 -13.72 -2.80
C LEU A 17 0.65 -14.49 -2.36
N LYS A 18 0.49 -15.52 -1.52
CA LYS A 18 1.62 -16.29 -0.97
C LYS A 18 2.15 -17.38 -1.91
N VAL A 19 1.38 -17.74 -2.94
CA VAL A 19 1.77 -18.78 -3.91
C VAL A 19 2.41 -18.22 -5.18
N GLN A 20 2.52 -16.90 -5.30
CA GLN A 20 3.30 -16.28 -6.39
C GLN A 20 4.80 -16.37 -6.08
N GLU A 21 5.63 -16.56 -7.10
CA GLU A 21 7.09 -16.45 -6.98
C GLU A 21 7.56 -15.17 -7.70
N PRO A 22 8.29 -14.27 -7.01
CA PRO A 22 8.58 -14.25 -5.57
C PRO A 22 7.34 -13.98 -4.70
N ALA A 23 7.36 -14.47 -3.45
CA ALA A 23 6.25 -14.30 -2.52
C ALA A 23 5.92 -12.82 -2.31
N VAL A 24 4.63 -12.47 -2.45
CA VAL A 24 4.16 -11.10 -2.28
C VAL A 24 3.92 -10.82 -0.80
N GLU A 25 4.53 -9.75 -0.31
CA GLU A 25 4.33 -9.15 1.00
C GLU A 25 3.29 -8.03 0.88
N TYR A 26 2.51 -7.82 1.95
CA TYR A 26 1.68 -6.63 2.10
C TYR A 26 2.21 -5.74 3.23
N LYS A 27 2.30 -4.42 2.98
CA LYS A 27 2.80 -3.46 3.96
C LYS A 27 1.83 -2.31 4.16
N TRP A 28 1.58 -2.02 5.43
CA TRP A 28 0.81 -0.86 5.86
C TRP A 28 1.77 0.23 6.31
N PHE A 29 1.49 1.47 5.91
CA PHE A 29 2.26 2.62 6.34
C PHE A 29 1.60 3.28 7.56
N PRO A 30 2.35 3.51 8.65
CA PRO A 30 1.80 4.08 9.86
C PRO A 30 1.49 5.58 9.71
N TYR A 31 0.69 6.11 10.64
CA TYR A 31 0.54 7.56 10.82
C TYR A 31 1.90 8.24 10.97
N ASN A 32 2.02 9.46 10.45
CA ASN A 32 3.26 10.25 10.42
C ASN A 32 4.41 9.61 9.60
N HIS A 33 4.16 8.56 8.82
CA HIS A 33 5.18 8.05 7.91
C HIS A 33 5.39 9.03 6.75
N LYS A 34 6.65 9.23 6.34
CA LYS A 34 6.98 10.06 5.18
C LYS A 34 6.45 9.40 3.92
N ILE A 35 5.82 10.18 3.04
CA ILE A 35 5.29 9.65 1.79
C ILE A 35 6.45 9.33 0.83
N ASP A 36 6.37 8.15 0.22
CA ASP A 36 7.23 7.73 -0.89
C ASP A 36 6.37 7.55 -2.14
N PRO A 37 6.44 8.47 -3.12
CA PRO A 37 5.65 8.41 -4.36
C PRO A 37 5.85 7.12 -5.17
N ASN A 38 6.98 6.43 -4.98
CA ASN A 38 7.25 5.16 -5.66
C ASN A 38 6.46 3.98 -5.07
N LEU A 39 6.05 4.10 -3.80
CA LEU A 39 5.41 3.03 -3.03
C LEU A 39 3.96 3.35 -2.66
N MET A 40 3.56 4.62 -2.76
CA MET A 40 2.28 5.13 -2.30
C MET A 40 1.59 5.93 -3.39
N GLU A 41 0.26 5.95 -3.35
CA GLU A 41 -0.59 6.82 -4.14
C GLU A 41 -1.65 7.44 -3.23
N GLY A 42 -1.94 8.72 -3.47
CA GLY A 42 -2.82 9.52 -2.64
C GLY A 42 -4.13 9.82 -3.35
N ARG A 43 -5.16 10.16 -2.56
CA ARG A 43 -6.39 10.76 -3.10
C ARG A 43 -6.12 12.13 -3.71
N ASP A 44 -5.27 12.90 -3.04
CA ASP A 44 -4.79 14.19 -3.50
C ASP A 44 -3.46 13.95 -4.23
N ASP A 45 -3.22 14.68 -5.32
CA ASP A 45 -1.97 14.59 -6.08
C ASP A 45 -0.80 14.75 -5.10
N ILE A 46 -0.03 13.67 -4.91
CA ILE A 46 1.10 13.67 -3.98
C ILE A 46 2.10 14.68 -4.55
N ASP A 47 2.14 15.88 -3.97
CA ASP A 47 3.15 16.87 -4.28
C ASP A 47 4.51 16.31 -3.84
N GLU A 48 5.38 16.01 -4.79
CA GLU A 48 6.72 15.46 -4.54
C GLU A 48 7.59 16.39 -3.68
N ASP A 49 7.27 17.69 -3.68
CA ASP A 49 7.99 18.74 -2.96
C ASP A 49 7.47 19.00 -1.53
N ASN A 50 6.29 18.50 -1.17
CA ASN A 50 5.74 18.68 0.17
C ASN A 50 6.21 17.56 1.10
N ASN A 51 6.67 17.94 2.30
CA ASN A 51 7.09 17.03 3.37
C ASN A 51 5.87 16.34 4.03
N SER A 52 4.91 15.95 3.20
CA SER A 52 3.61 15.39 3.55
C SER A 52 3.78 14.04 4.24
N LEU A 53 2.94 13.83 5.25
CA LEU A 53 2.95 12.64 6.07
C LEU A 53 1.65 11.86 5.87
N VAL A 54 1.73 10.55 6.07
CA VAL A 54 0.55 9.67 6.04
C VAL A 54 -0.36 9.99 7.23
N GLU A 55 -1.62 10.33 6.94
CA GLU A 55 -2.69 10.38 7.92
C GLU A 55 -3.29 8.98 8.10
N LEU A 56 -3.63 8.32 6.98
CA LEU A 56 -4.23 7.00 6.95
C LEU A 56 -3.73 6.21 5.74
N CYS A 57 -3.31 4.98 5.94
CA CYS A 57 -3.12 4.00 4.86
C CYS A 57 -4.40 3.17 4.75
N SER A 58 -5.24 3.47 3.76
CA SER A 58 -6.53 2.78 3.58
C SER A 58 -6.41 1.50 2.76
N PHE A 59 -5.32 1.33 2.02
CA PHE A 59 -5.00 0.11 1.29
C PHE A 59 -3.49 -0.17 1.32
N PRO A 60 -3.06 -1.43 1.58
CA PRO A 60 -1.64 -1.73 1.76
C PRO A 60 -0.88 -1.76 0.43
N LEU A 61 0.43 -1.56 0.50
CA LEU A 61 1.37 -1.84 -0.57
C LEU A 61 1.46 -3.35 -0.77
N PHE A 62 1.38 -3.84 -2.01
CA PHE A 62 1.73 -5.20 -2.38
C PHE A 62 3.05 -5.22 -3.14
N VAL A 63 4.04 -5.93 -2.60
CA VAL A 63 5.43 -5.86 -3.06
C VAL A 63 6.14 -7.18 -2.82
N SER A 64 7.09 -7.52 -3.67
CA SER A 64 8.05 -8.61 -3.42
C SER A 64 9.45 -8.05 -3.22
N ASN A 65 10.28 -8.75 -2.45
CA ASN A 65 11.68 -8.37 -2.16
C ASN A 65 11.80 -6.93 -1.63
N TYR A 66 10.92 -6.53 -0.70
CA TYR A 66 10.89 -5.17 -0.18
C TYR A 66 12.24 -4.75 0.43
N GLY A 67 12.80 -3.64 -0.04
CA GLY A 67 14.10 -3.11 0.39
C GLY A 67 15.31 -3.96 -0.03
N LYS A 68 15.13 -4.89 -0.99
CA LYS A 68 16.18 -5.79 -1.49
C LYS A 68 16.31 -5.67 -3.01
N GLN A 69 17.39 -6.24 -3.57
CA GLN A 69 17.52 -6.36 -5.02
C GLN A 69 16.36 -7.19 -5.60
N GLY A 70 15.87 -6.77 -6.77
CA GLY A 70 14.73 -7.41 -7.42
C GLY A 70 13.38 -7.05 -6.78
N GLN A 71 13.28 -5.90 -6.09
CA GLN A 71 12.01 -5.37 -5.60
C GLN A 71 11.02 -5.19 -6.76
N LYS A 72 9.80 -5.71 -6.60
CA LYS A 72 8.71 -5.52 -7.56
C LYS A 72 7.44 -5.12 -6.85
N VAL A 73 6.94 -3.93 -7.17
CA VAL A 73 5.64 -3.42 -6.69
C VAL A 73 4.54 -3.96 -7.60
N TYR A 74 3.52 -4.57 -7.00
CA TYR A 74 2.34 -5.09 -7.69
C TYR A 74 1.16 -4.12 -7.60
N SER A 75 1.08 -3.37 -6.50
CA SER A 75 0.10 -2.31 -6.27
C SER A 75 0.63 -1.41 -5.17
N ARG A 76 0.54 -0.09 -5.39
CA ARG A 76 0.95 0.93 -4.41
C ARG A 76 -0.02 0.95 -3.23
N ALA A 77 0.47 1.41 -2.08
CA ALA A 77 -0.43 1.69 -0.96
C ALA A 77 -1.29 2.89 -1.28
N TYR A 78 -2.59 2.80 -0.99
CA TYR A 78 -3.48 3.96 -1.07
C TYR A 78 -3.48 4.67 0.27
N ILE A 79 -3.15 5.96 0.26
CA ILE A 79 -3.00 6.78 1.45
C ILE A 79 -3.86 8.05 1.39
N VAL A 80 -4.17 8.56 2.57
CA VAL A 80 -4.66 9.92 2.78
C VAL A 80 -3.51 10.71 3.40
N CYS A 81 -3.19 11.85 2.78
CA CYS A 81 -2.15 12.75 3.23
C CYS A 81 -2.70 13.66 4.33
N GLN A 82 -1.88 13.98 5.32
CA GLN A 82 -2.24 15.01 6.29
C GLN A 82 -2.42 16.35 5.56
N VAL A 83 -3.61 16.93 5.70
CA VAL A 83 -3.83 18.31 5.27
C VAL A 83 -3.18 19.20 6.33
N ASN A 84 -2.04 19.79 6.00
CA ASN A 84 -1.52 20.91 6.79
C ASN A 84 -2.51 22.06 6.64
N GLY A 85 -3.43 22.20 7.60
CA GLY A 85 -4.34 23.32 7.68
C GLY A 85 -3.56 24.62 7.76
N THR A 86 -3.98 25.56 6.91
CA THR A 86 -3.69 27.01 6.89
C THR A 86 -3.49 27.65 8.26
#